data_AF-A0A6N4DRC3-F1
#
_entry.id   AF-A0A6N4DRC3-F1
#
_cell.length_a   1.000
_cell.length_b   1.000
_cell.length_c   1.000
_cell.angle_alpha   90.00
_cell.angle_beta   90.00
_cell.angle_gamma   90.00
#
_symmetry.space_group_name_H-M   'P 1'
#
loop_
_entity.id
_entity.type
_entity.pdbx_description
1 polymer ?
#
loop_
_entity_poly.entity_id
_entity_poly.type
_entity_poly.pdbx_seq_one_letter_code
_entity_poly.pdbx_strand_id
1 'polypeptide(L)'
;MKRKKLLTKVADFFNLSKRKQCERQDKLKELLAQLRDKEHKLCRRIAAEEDRGRAKRWEKEVQIIHAQRIKGIRQLKELNCDD
;
A
#
# COMPACT_ATOMS: atom_id res chain seq x y z
N MET A 1 -21.98 -35.88 -13.33
CA MET A 1 -21.98 -34.42 -13.03
C MET A 1 -21.50 -34.03 -11.63
N LYS A 2 -21.70 -34.84 -10.57
CA LYS A 2 -21.34 -34.45 -9.18
C LYS A 2 -19.84 -34.19 -8.95
N ARG A 3 -18.95 -35.01 -9.52
CA ARG A 3 -17.48 -34.87 -9.37
C ARG A 3 -16.92 -33.57 -9.99
N LYS A 4 -17.30 -33.25 -11.24
CA LYS A 4 -16.90 -31.99 -11.89
C LYS A 4 -17.34 -30.76 -11.07
N LYS A 5 -18.59 -30.73 -10.61
CA LYS A 5 -19.09 -29.64 -9.74
C LYS A 5 -18.29 -29.50 -8.43
N LEU A 6 -17.87 -30.62 -7.83
CA LEU A 6 -17.08 -30.59 -6.60
C LEU A 6 -15.67 -30.01 -6.86
N LEU A 7 -15.02 -30.45 -7.94
CA LEU A 7 -13.71 -29.95 -8.34
C LEU A 7 -13.75 -28.46 -8.68
N THR A 8 -14.79 -28.00 -9.37
CA THR A 8 -15.00 -26.56 -9.64
C THR A 8 -15.16 -25.78 -8.33
N LYS A 9 -15.96 -26.26 -7.37
CA LYS A 9 -16.10 -25.60 -6.06
C LYS A 9 -14.78 -25.52 -5.29
N VAL A 10 -13.96 -26.56 -5.36
CA VAL A 10 -12.63 -26.58 -4.73
C VAL A 10 -11.68 -25.59 -5.40
N ALA A 11 -11.67 -25.55 -6.74
CA ALA A 11 -10.90 -24.55 -7.50
C ALA A 11 -11.37 -23.12 -7.20
N ASP A 12 -12.68 -22.88 -7.15
CA ASP A 12 -13.27 -21.59 -6.79
C ASP A 12 -12.89 -21.17 -5.37
N PHE A 13 -12.85 -22.12 -4.43
CA PHE A 13 -12.44 -21.88 -3.06
C PHE A 13 -10.96 -21.45 -2.97
N PHE A 14 -10.07 -22.14 -3.70
CA PHE A 14 -8.65 -21.74 -3.79
C PHE A 14 -8.48 -20.37 -4.48
N ASN A 15 -9.24 -20.11 -5.55
CA ASN A 15 -9.24 -18.83 -6.26
C ASN A 15 -9.76 -17.67 -5.40
N LEU A 16 -10.67 -17.93 -4.46
CA LEU A 16 -11.19 -16.91 -3.54
C LEU A 16 -10.09 -16.32 -2.65
N SER A 17 -9.14 -17.16 -2.22
CA SER A 17 -7.96 -16.73 -1.47
C SER A 17 -7.10 -15.76 -2.29
N LYS A 18 -6.82 -16.15 -3.54
CA LYS A 18 -6.03 -15.33 -4.46
C LYS A 18 -6.71 -14.00 -4.79
N ARG A 19 -8.02 -14.00 -5.08
CA ARG A 19 -8.79 -12.75 -5.29
C ARG A 19 -8.67 -11.79 -4.10
N LYS A 20 -8.84 -12.30 -2.87
CA LYS A 20 -8.66 -11.50 -1.66
C LYS A 20 -7.24 -10.96 -1.50
N GLN A 21 -6.23 -11.72 -1.91
CA GLN A 21 -4.84 -11.28 -1.88
C GLN A 21 -4.58 -10.15 -2.89
N CYS A 22 -5.10 -10.28 -4.11
CA CYS A 22 -5.05 -9.24 -5.13
C CYS A 22 -5.76 -7.95 -4.70
N GLU A 23 -6.98 -8.06 -4.14
CA GLU A 23 -7.70 -6.90 -3.59
C GLU A 23 -6.91 -6.19 -2.49
N ARG A 24 -6.22 -6.95 -1.62
CA ARG A 24 -5.32 -6.38 -0.60
C ARG A 24 -4.13 -5.68 -1.22
N GLN A 25 -3.55 -6.27 -2.26
CA GLN A 25 -2.43 -5.69 -3.01
C GLN A 25 -2.83 -4.35 -3.64
N ASP A 26 -3.98 -4.29 -4.29
CA ASP A 26 -4.47 -3.07 -4.96
C ASP A 26 -4.78 -1.95 -3.97
N LYS A 27 -5.46 -2.28 -2.86
CA LYS A 27 -5.68 -1.31 -1.76
C LYS A 27 -4.37 -0.79 -1.18
N LEU A 28 -3.36 -1.66 -1.03
CA LEU A 28 -2.04 -1.25 -0.54
C LEU A 28 -1.32 -0.35 -1.55
N LYS A 29 -1.40 -0.63 -2.86
CA LYS A 29 -0.87 0.26 -3.92
C LYS A 29 -1.51 1.64 -3.85
N GLU A 30 -2.83 1.70 -3.69
CA GLU A 30 -3.57 2.96 -3.58
C GLU A 30 -3.13 3.77 -2.34
N LEU A 31 -3.05 3.13 -1.18
CA LEU A 31 -2.58 3.78 0.05
C LEU A 31 -1.14 4.27 -0.07
N LEU A 32 -0.25 3.49 -0.70
CA LEU A 32 1.14 3.90 -0.94
C LEU A 32 1.24 5.10 -1.88
N ALA A 33 0.38 5.19 -2.90
CA ALA A 33 0.29 6.37 -3.76
C ALA A 33 -0.15 7.61 -2.99
N GLN A 34 -1.19 7.48 -2.15
CA GLN A 34 -1.66 8.58 -1.30
C GLN A 34 -0.57 9.05 -0.30
N LEU A 35 0.19 8.11 0.28
CA LEU A 35 1.33 8.45 1.16
C LEU A 35 2.44 9.19 0.40
N ARG A 36 2.76 8.76 -0.83
CA ARG A 36 3.73 9.46 -1.69
C ARG A 36 3.30 10.90 -1.98
N ASP A 37 2.03 11.11 -2.31
CA ASP A 37 1.50 12.45 -2.59
C ASP A 37 1.52 13.34 -1.36
N LYS A 38 1.18 12.80 -0.17
CA LYS A 38 1.29 13.53 1.10
C LYS A 38 2.73 13.91 1.41
N GLU A 39 3.67 12.98 1.23
CA GLU A 39 5.10 13.24 1.41
C GLU A 39 5.59 14.37 0.50
N HIS A 40 5.26 14.32 -0.80
CA HIS A 40 5.60 15.39 -1.74
C HIS A 40 4.99 16.74 -1.35
N LYS A 41 3.73 16.77 -0.92
CA LYS A 41 3.07 18.01 -0.48
C LYS A 41 3.74 18.60 0.76
N LEU A 42 4.11 17.77 1.73
CA LEU A 42 4.84 18.21 2.93
C LEU A 42 6.24 18.72 2.59
N CYS A 43 6.99 18.03 1.71
CA CYS A 43 8.29 18.51 1.26
C CYS A 43 8.20 19.89 0.58
N ARG A 44 7.18 20.12 -0.27
CA ARG A 44 6.95 21.44 -0.87
C ARG A 44 6.60 22.51 0.16
N ARG A 45 5.82 22.16 1.19
CA ARG A 45 5.49 23.08 2.29
C ARG A 45 6.72 23.45 3.11
N ILE A 46 7.58 22.47 3.43
CA ILE A 46 8.84 22.71 4.13
C ILE A 46 9.74 23.66 3.33
N ALA A 47 9.86 23.43 2.01
CA ALA A 47 10.70 24.27 1.16
C ALA A 47 10.24 25.74 1.06
N ALA A 48 8.95 26.00 1.30
CA ALA A 48 8.36 27.33 1.27
C ALA A 48 8.17 27.96 2.68
N GLU A 49 8.61 27.28 3.74
CA GLU A 49 8.37 27.72 5.12
C GLU A 49 9.58 28.43 5.72
N GLU A 50 9.36 29.64 6.21
CA GLU A 50 10.39 30.47 6.84
C GLU A 50 10.51 30.18 8.34
N ASP A 51 9.41 29.72 8.97
CA ASP A 51 9.42 29.31 10.37
C ASP A 51 10.07 27.94 10.54
N ARG A 52 11.31 27.96 11.02
CA ARG A 52 12.12 26.76 11.32
C ARG A 52 11.43 25.79 12.29
N GLY A 53 10.62 26.29 13.22
CA GLY A 53 9.89 25.46 14.18
C GLY A 53 8.71 24.70 13.56
N ARG A 54 8.04 25.30 12.57
CA ARG A 54 6.99 24.63 11.76
C ARG A 54 7.61 23.68 10.74
N ALA A 55 8.65 24.11 10.04
CA ALA A 55 9.41 23.28 9.10
C ALA A 55 9.90 21.99 9.77
N LYS A 56 10.51 22.09 10.96
CA LYS A 56 11.01 20.93 11.72
C LYS A 56 9.89 19.96 12.15
N ARG A 57 8.67 20.44 12.38
CA ARG A 57 7.52 19.57 12.67
C ARG A 57 7.11 18.77 11.44
N TRP A 58 7.03 19.42 10.29
CA TRP A 58 6.71 18.74 9.03
C TRP A 58 7.83 17.79 8.58
N GLU A 59 9.10 18.10 8.84
CA GLU A 59 10.21 17.17 8.57
C GLU A 59 10.04 15.84 9.33
N LYS A 60 9.66 15.90 10.61
CA LYS A 60 9.37 14.68 11.40
C LYS A 60 8.21 13.91 10.80
N GLU A 61 7.17 14.60 10.35
CA GLU A 61 6.01 13.97 9.72
C GLU A 61 6.39 13.30 8.39
N VAL A 62 7.22 13.96 7.57
CA VAL A 62 7.79 13.39 6.34
C VAL A 62 8.58 12.12 6.64
N GLN A 63 9.42 12.12 7.67
CA GLN A 63 10.19 10.93 8.07
C GLN A 63 9.28 9.75 8.45
N ILE A 64 8.22 10.01 9.22
CA ILE A 64 7.25 8.98 9.61
C ILE A 64 6.54 8.41 8.38
N ILE A 65 6.03 9.27 7.49
CA ILE A 65 5.34 8.87 6.27
C ILE A 65 6.29 8.07 5.36
N HIS A 66 7.53 8.53 5.20
CA HIS A 66 8.53 7.85 4.40
C HIS A 66 8.82 6.45 4.94
N ALA A 67 9.06 6.32 6.25
CA ALA A 67 9.30 5.02 6.89
C ALA A 67 8.12 4.05 6.72
N GLN A 68 6.89 4.55 6.89
CA GLN A 68 5.67 3.75 6.67
C GLN A 68 5.52 3.33 5.20
N ARG A 69 5.80 4.23 4.25
CA ARG A 69 5.76 3.93 2.81
C ARG A 69 6.77 2.85 2.44
N ILE A 70 8.00 2.93 2.95
CA ILE A 70 9.02 1.89 2.72
C ILE A 70 8.59 0.54 3.30
N LYS A 71 8.01 0.54 4.52
CA LYS A 71 7.46 -0.69 5.12
C LYS A 71 6.33 -1.27 4.26
N GLY A 72 5.41 -0.45 3.79
CA GLY A 72 4.32 -0.88 2.92
C GLY A 72 4.80 -1.39 1.55
N ILE A 73 5.83 -0.77 0.95
CA ILE A 73 6.45 -1.28 -0.30
C ILE A 73 7.05 -2.67 -0.09
N ARG A 74 7.70 -2.93 1.05
CA ARG A 74 8.23 -4.26 1.38
C ARG A 74 7.10 -5.29 1.47
N GLN A 75 6.03 -4.97 2.20
CA GLN A 75 4.85 -5.84 2.30
C GLN A 75 4.17 -6.05 0.94
N LEU A 76 4.13 -5.03 0.08
CA LEU A 76 3.56 -5.14 -1.25
C LEU A 76 4.32 -6.15 -2.12
N LYS A 77 5.64 -6.22 -1.99
CA LYS A 77 6.48 -7.21 -2.69
C LYS A 77 6.27 -8.64 -2.18
N GLU A 78 5.84 -8.79 -0.93
CA GLU A 78 5.52 -10.10 -0.33
C GLU A 78 4.12 -10.58 -0.74
N LEU A 79 3.22 -9.65 -1.11
CA LEU A 79 1.91 -9.94 -1.67
C LEU A 79 2.03 -10.35 -3.15
N ASN A 80 2.53 -11.56 -3.40
CA ASN A 80 2.54 -12.20 -4.72
C ASN A 80 1.10 -12.49 -5.17
N CYS A 81 0.49 -11.59 -5.94
CA CYS A 81 -0.79 -11.81 -6.64
C CYS A 81 -0.57 -12.22 -8.11
N ASP A 82 0.64 -12.03 -8.65
CA ASP A 82 0.99 -12.41 -10.01
C ASP A 82 1.00 -13.95 -10.17
N ASP A 83 0.29 -14.46 -11.19
CA ASP A 83 0.35 -15.85 -11.69
C ASP A 83 1.71 -16.18 -12.32
#